data_AF-A0A0K8MED3-F1
#
_entry.id   AF-A0A0K8MED3-F1
#
_cell.length_a   1.000
_cell.length_b   1.000
_cell.length_c   1.000
_cell.angle_alpha   90.00
_cell.angle_beta   90.00
_cell.angle_gamma   90.00
#
_symmetry.space_group_name_H-M   'P 1'
#
loop_
_entity.id
_entity.type
_entity.pdbx_description
1 polymer ?
#
loop_
_entity_poly.entity_id
_entity_poly.type
_entity_poly.pdbx_seq_one_letter_code
_entity_poly.pdbx_strand_id
1 'polypeptide(L)'
;MQQDHLKESVSSRSGEIFSEEKQGAHSFFATKEDTLSRTKTLYYYAKFMIVIGIFGHSLYYLQAFKIYRQASAENVSLEGFLIALFSLTCWLIYGVLMKDKVLIIVNIFGVIGATLTTLAIFSVYL
;
A
#
# COMPACT_ATOMS: atom_id res chain seq x y z
N MET A 1 -60.76 -31.61 -9.86
CA MET A 1 -60.94 -30.58 -8.81
C MET A 1 -59.86 -30.64 -7.74
N GLN A 2 -59.73 -31.71 -6.93
CA GLN A 2 -58.70 -31.76 -5.87
C GLN A 2 -57.26 -31.96 -6.37
N GLN A 3 -57.07 -32.58 -7.54
CA GLN A 3 -55.74 -32.71 -8.16
C GLN A 3 -55.24 -31.42 -8.84
N ASP A 4 -56.14 -30.53 -9.25
CA ASP A 4 -55.77 -29.29 -9.95
C ASP A 4 -55.16 -28.27 -8.98
N HIS A 5 -55.73 -28.14 -7.78
CA HIS A 5 -55.18 -27.31 -6.70
C HIS A 5 -53.79 -27.79 -6.21
N LEU A 6 -53.53 -29.09 -6.29
CA LEU A 6 -52.25 -29.69 -5.92
C LEU A 6 -51.17 -29.39 -6.96
N LYS A 7 -51.52 -29.32 -8.25
CA LYS A 7 -50.59 -28.92 -9.32
C LYS A 7 -50.24 -27.44 -9.28
N GLU A 8 -51.23 -26.58 -8.99
CA GLU A 8 -50.98 -25.13 -8.83
C GLU A 8 -50.06 -24.82 -7.64
N SER A 9 -50.29 -25.45 -6.48
CA SER A 9 -49.45 -25.22 -5.30
C SER A 9 -48.00 -25.68 -5.50
N VAL A 10 -47.79 -26.81 -6.19
CA VAL A 10 -46.45 -27.29 -6.54
C VAL A 10 -45.77 -26.37 -7.56
N SER A 11 -46.52 -25.90 -8.56
CA SER A 11 -45.99 -24.96 -9.57
C SER A 11 -45.60 -23.61 -8.96
N SER A 12 -46.43 -23.06 -8.06
CA SER A 12 -46.15 -21.79 -7.38
C SER A 12 -44.91 -21.91 -6.49
N ARG A 13 -44.82 -22.98 -5.70
CA ARG A 13 -43.68 -23.23 -4.81
C ARG A 13 -42.37 -23.44 -5.58
N SER A 14 -42.44 -24.11 -6.72
CA SER A 14 -41.27 -24.26 -7.61
C SER A 14 -40.82 -22.92 -8.19
N GLY A 15 -41.74 -22.01 -8.48
CA GLY A 15 -41.43 -20.66 -8.97
C GLY A 15 -40.78 -19.78 -7.90
N GLU A 16 -41.22 -19.90 -6.64
CA GLU A 16 -40.62 -19.19 -5.50
C GLU A 16 -39.18 -19.65 -5.25
N ILE A 17 -38.93 -20.96 -5.20
CA ILE A 17 -37.60 -21.54 -4.99
C ILE A 17 -36.62 -21.09 -6.09
N PHE A 18 -37.07 -21.13 -7.35
CA PHE A 18 -36.26 -20.67 -8.48
C PHE A 18 -35.95 -19.16 -8.42
N SER A 19 -36.89 -18.37 -7.93
CA SER A 19 -36.73 -16.92 -7.75
C SER A 19 -35.73 -16.59 -6.64
N GLU A 20 -35.81 -17.30 -5.50
CA GLU A 20 -34.86 -17.17 -4.39
C GLU A 20 -33.44 -17.58 -4.79
N GLU A 21 -33.28 -18.68 -5.53
CA GLU A 21 -31.98 -19.16 -6.00
C GLU A 21 -31.31 -18.14 -6.93
N LYS A 22 -32.08 -17.55 -7.87
CA LYS A 22 -31.59 -16.51 -8.79
C LYS A 22 -31.19 -15.23 -8.04
N GLN A 23 -31.93 -14.86 -7.01
CA GLN A 23 -31.66 -13.67 -6.21
C GLN A 23 -30.44 -13.86 -5.29
N GLY A 24 -30.29 -15.06 -4.71
CA GLY A 24 -29.10 -15.48 -3.98
C GLY A 24 -27.85 -15.45 -4.87
N ALA A 25 -27.92 -16.01 -6.08
CA ALA A 25 -26.82 -15.96 -7.04
C ALA A 25 -26.42 -14.51 -7.38
N HIS A 26 -27.38 -13.64 -7.70
CA HIS A 26 -27.10 -12.25 -8.06
C HIS A 26 -26.43 -11.46 -6.91
N SER A 27 -26.90 -11.65 -5.67
CA SER A 27 -26.28 -11.00 -4.49
C SER A 27 -24.84 -11.48 -4.23
N PHE A 28 -24.58 -12.78 -4.42
CA PHE A 28 -23.26 -13.36 -4.29
C PHE A 28 -22.28 -12.84 -5.35
N PHE A 29 -22.72 -12.77 -6.62
CA PHE A 29 -21.91 -12.23 -7.70
C PHE A 29 -21.61 -10.75 -7.51
N ALA A 30 -22.60 -9.94 -7.12
CA ALA A 30 -22.38 -8.52 -6.81
C ALA A 30 -21.34 -8.32 -5.68
N THR A 31 -21.41 -9.15 -4.63
CA THR A 31 -20.45 -9.08 -3.51
C THR A 31 -19.03 -9.46 -3.94
N LYS A 32 -18.88 -10.48 -4.79
CA LYS A 32 -17.58 -10.87 -5.36
C LYS A 32 -17.00 -9.78 -6.26
N GLU A 33 -17.84 -9.17 -7.09
CA GLU A 33 -17.42 -8.09 -7.98
C GLU A 33 -16.95 -6.86 -7.20
N ASP A 34 -17.67 -6.46 -6.15
CA ASP A 34 -17.26 -5.37 -5.24
C ASP A 34 -15.93 -5.70 -4.54
N THR A 35 -15.82 -6.90 -3.95
CA THR A 35 -14.58 -7.33 -3.27
C THR A 35 -13.39 -7.36 -4.23
N LEU A 36 -13.60 -7.83 -5.47
CA LEU A 36 -12.57 -7.86 -6.51
C LEU A 36 -12.17 -6.46 -6.97
N SER A 37 -13.13 -5.55 -7.15
CA SER A 37 -12.83 -4.17 -7.57
C SER A 37 -12.03 -3.45 -6.48
N ARG A 38 -12.42 -3.59 -5.20
CA ARG A 38 -11.70 -3.01 -4.06
C ARG A 38 -10.27 -3.52 -3.94
N THR A 39 -10.06 -4.83 -4.09
CA THR A 39 -8.71 -5.42 -4.03
C THR A 39 -7.82 -4.96 -5.19
N LYS A 40 -8.37 -4.82 -6.41
CA LYS A 40 -7.65 -4.23 -7.54
C LYS A 40 -7.26 -2.77 -7.27
N THR A 41 -8.18 -1.95 -6.78
CA THR A 41 -7.91 -0.54 -6.44
C THR A 41 -6.79 -0.41 -5.41
N LEU A 42 -6.86 -1.19 -4.32
CA LEU A 42 -5.80 -1.22 -3.29
C LEU A 42 -4.46 -1.65 -3.87
N TYR A 43 -4.45 -2.64 -4.75
CA TYR A 43 -3.22 -3.12 -5.42
C TYR A 43 -2.56 -2.03 -6.28
N TYR A 44 -3.35 -1.33 -7.11
CA TYR A 44 -2.82 -0.25 -7.93
C TYR A 44 -2.33 0.93 -7.09
N TYR A 45 -3.07 1.28 -6.04
CA TYR A 45 -2.67 2.34 -5.12
C TYR A 45 -1.38 1.98 -4.37
N ALA A 46 -1.24 0.74 -3.89
CA ALA A 46 -0.01 0.26 -3.26
C ALA A 46 1.21 0.40 -4.19
N LYS A 47 1.09 0.01 -5.46
CA LYS A 47 2.16 0.21 -6.45
C LYS A 47 2.50 1.68 -6.65
N PHE A 48 1.49 2.53 -6.79
CA PHE A 48 1.69 3.96 -6.94
C PHE A 48 2.42 4.57 -5.74
N MET A 49 2.02 4.21 -4.52
CA MET A 49 2.66 4.67 -3.28
C MET A 49 4.12 4.22 -3.17
N ILE A 50 4.46 3.01 -3.62
CA ILE A 50 5.86 2.56 -3.69
C ILE A 50 6.66 3.47 -4.63
N VAL A 51 6.14 3.74 -5.84
CA VAL A 51 6.83 4.55 -6.85
C VAL A 51 7.07 5.97 -6.34
N ILE A 52 6.03 6.64 -5.81
CA ILE A 52 6.15 8.01 -5.31
C ILE A 52 7.03 8.06 -4.05
N GLY A 53 6.93 7.06 -3.16
CA GLY A 53 7.79 6.97 -1.98
C GLY A 53 9.28 6.85 -2.32
N ILE A 54 9.62 5.97 -3.26
CA ILE A 54 11.00 5.83 -3.78
C ILE A 54 11.46 7.14 -4.46
N PHE A 55 10.60 7.74 -5.29
CA PHE A 55 10.93 9.00 -5.95
C PHE A 55 11.20 10.12 -4.94
N GLY A 56 10.37 10.25 -3.90
CA GLY A 56 10.58 11.24 -2.83
C GLY A 56 11.89 11.01 -2.06
N HIS A 57 12.16 9.76 -1.67
CA HIS A 57 13.41 9.40 -0.98
C HIS A 57 14.66 9.48 -1.88
N SER A 58 14.51 9.52 -3.20
CA SER A 58 15.64 9.71 -4.14
C SER A 58 16.37 11.04 -3.90
N LEU A 59 15.71 12.03 -3.29
CA LEU A 59 16.31 13.31 -2.91
C LEU A 59 17.49 13.13 -1.94
N TYR A 60 17.46 12.15 -1.04
CA TYR A 60 18.59 11.87 -0.14
C TYR A 60 19.85 11.48 -0.92
N TYR A 61 19.70 10.65 -1.95
CA TYR A 61 20.80 10.22 -2.81
C TYR A 61 21.36 11.39 -3.62
N LEU A 62 20.50 12.25 -4.17
CA LEU A 62 20.94 13.47 -4.86
C LEU A 62 21.69 14.41 -3.92
N GLN A 63 21.24 14.56 -2.67
CA GLN A 63 21.91 15.36 -1.66
C GLN A 63 23.27 14.77 -1.28
N ALA A 64 23.35 13.45 -1.08
CA ALA A 64 24.62 12.76 -0.80
C ALA A 64 25.63 12.94 -1.94
N PHE A 65 25.18 12.75 -3.19
CA PHE A 65 26.00 12.97 -4.38
C PHE A 65 26.48 14.41 -4.49
N LYS A 66 25.60 15.39 -4.21
CA LYS A 66 25.96 16.81 -4.24
C LYS A 66 27.05 17.13 -3.22
N ILE A 67 26.92 16.65 -1.98
CA ILE A 67 27.92 16.86 -0.92
C ILE A 67 29.25 16.23 -1.32
N TYR A 68 29.24 14.97 -1.76
CA TYR A 68 30.44 14.28 -2.20
C TYR A 68 31.16 15.02 -3.34
N ARG A 69 30.41 15.50 -4.34
CA ARG A 69 30.98 16.21 -5.50
C ARG A 69 31.50 17.60 -5.14
N GLN A 70 30.84 18.29 -4.21
CA GLN A 70 31.20 19.66 -3.81
C GLN A 70 32.21 19.70 -2.66
N ALA A 71 32.48 18.57 -2.00
CA ALA A 71 33.26 18.47 -0.78
C ALA A 71 32.82 19.51 0.28
N SER A 72 31.52 19.80 0.33
CA SER A 72 30.94 20.81 1.23
C SER A 72 29.55 20.39 1.68
N ALA A 73 29.29 20.61 2.97
CA ALA A 73 28.00 20.40 3.63
C ALA A 73 27.53 21.66 4.40
N GLU A 74 28.11 22.83 4.13
CA GLU A 74 27.92 24.07 4.91
C GLU A 74 26.45 24.46 5.14
N ASN A 75 25.57 24.18 4.18
CA ASN A 75 24.15 24.52 4.23
C ASN A 75 23.24 23.30 4.47
N VAL A 76 23.79 22.20 4.96
CA VAL A 76 23.07 20.95 5.18
C VAL A 76 23.08 20.63 6.68
N SER A 77 21.90 20.59 7.31
CA SER A 77 21.80 20.26 8.74
C SER A 77 22.00 18.78 8.98
N LEU A 78 23.05 18.44 9.73
CA LEU A 78 23.31 17.08 10.18
C LEU A 78 22.18 16.58 11.10
N GLU A 79 21.73 17.43 12.03
CA GLU A 79 20.68 17.12 13.00
C GLU A 79 19.37 16.76 12.29
N GLY A 80 19.02 17.50 11.23
CA GLY A 80 17.85 17.22 10.40
C GLY A 80 17.91 15.82 9.78
N PHE A 81 19.09 15.41 9.29
CA PHE A 81 19.29 14.07 8.74
C PHE A 81 19.28 12.96 9.80
N LEU A 82 19.78 13.22 11.01
CA LEU A 82 19.68 12.30 12.14
C LEU A 82 18.23 12.09 12.58
N ILE A 83 17.44 13.17 12.66
CA ILE A 83 15.99 13.09 12.95
C ILE A 83 15.26 12.32 11.85
N ALA A 84 15.59 12.58 10.57
CA ALA A 84 15.01 11.86 9.44
C ALA A 84 15.33 10.36 9.53
N LEU A 85 16.58 9.98 9.83
CA LEU A 85 16.99 8.59 10.01
C LEU A 85 16.22 7.89 11.14
N PHE A 86 16.08 8.58 12.29
CA PHE A 86 15.29 8.06 13.40
C PHE A 86 13.83 7.82 12.99
N SER A 87 13.22 8.81 12.34
CA SER A 87 11.83 8.72 11.86
C SER A 87 11.64 7.57 10.86
N LEU A 88 12.49 7.49 9.83
CA LEU A 88 12.45 6.43 8.81
C LEU A 88 12.62 5.03 9.43
N THR A 89 13.50 4.91 10.42
CA THR A 89 13.70 3.65 11.16
C THR A 89 12.45 3.27 11.96
N CYS A 90 11.83 4.22 12.66
CA CYS A 90 10.57 4.00 13.38
C CYS A 90 9.44 3.56 12.43
N TRP A 91 9.30 4.23 11.28
CA TRP A 91 8.31 3.86 10.26
C TRP A 91 8.59 2.49 9.63
N LEU A 92 9.86 2.15 9.42
CA LEU A 92 10.26 0.83 8.96
C LEU A 92 9.89 -0.26 9.97
N ILE A 93 10.23 -0.07 11.25
CA ILE A 93 9.86 -1.00 12.32
C ILE A 93 8.34 -1.16 12.38
N TYR A 94 7.60 -0.05 12.35
CA TYR A 94 6.13 -0.08 12.32
C TYR A 94 5.59 -0.86 11.10
N GLY A 95 6.15 -0.62 9.92
CA GLY A 95 5.79 -1.36 8.70
C GLY A 95 6.00 -2.86 8.83
N VAL A 96 7.12 -3.29 9.44
CA VAL A 96 7.40 -4.71 9.72
C VAL A 96 6.38 -5.30 10.68
N LEU A 97 6.07 -4.59 11.78
CA LEU A 97 5.07 -5.04 12.77
C LEU A 97 3.68 -5.20 12.15
N MET A 98 3.30 -4.29 11.25
CA MET A 98 2.02 -4.31 10.53
C MET A 98 2.02 -5.23 9.30
N LYS A 99 3.17 -5.83 8.95
CA LYS A 99 3.37 -6.60 7.71
C LYS A 99 2.99 -5.81 6.44
N ASP A 100 3.16 -4.49 6.48
CA ASP A 100 2.87 -3.59 5.35
C ASP A 100 4.09 -3.49 4.43
N LYS A 101 4.00 -4.17 3.27
CA LYS A 101 5.07 -4.18 2.27
C LYS A 101 5.37 -2.80 1.68
N VAL A 102 4.38 -1.93 1.54
CA VAL A 102 4.57 -0.58 0.96
C VAL A 102 5.45 0.23 1.90
N LEU A 103 5.09 0.27 3.18
CA LEU A 103 5.85 0.98 4.21
C LEU A 103 7.27 0.42 4.35
N ILE A 104 7.42 -0.90 4.36
CA ILE A 104 8.72 -1.57 4.48
C ILE A 104 9.63 -1.18 3.31
N ILE A 105 9.18 -1.35 2.07
CA ILE A 105 10.01 -1.10 0.88
C ILE A 105 10.43 0.38 0.80
N VAL A 106 9.48 1.30 0.97
CA VAL A 106 9.75 2.74 0.86
C VAL A 106 10.70 3.21 1.96
N ASN A 107 10.51 2.77 3.20
CA ASN A 107 11.37 3.21 4.31
C ASN A 107 12.75 2.54 4.31
N ILE A 108 12.92 1.31 3.83
CA ILE A 108 14.26 0.74 3.60
C ILE A 108 15.06 1.64 2.65
N PHE A 109 14.45 2.00 1.51
CA PHE A 109 15.10 2.87 0.53
C PHE A 109 15.42 4.26 1.11
N GLY A 110 14.53 4.79 1.96
CA GLY A 110 14.74 6.04 2.69
C GLY A 110 15.90 5.95 3.68
N VAL A 111 15.94 4.92 4.53
CA VAL A 111 17.00 4.71 5.53
C VAL A 111 18.37 4.62 4.86
N ILE A 112 18.49 3.86 3.77
CA ILE A 112 19.76 3.76 3.02
C ILE A 112 20.17 5.14 2.50
N GLY A 113 19.27 5.87 1.85
CA GLY A 113 19.54 7.19 1.31
C GLY A 113 19.98 8.19 2.38
N ALA A 114 19.21 8.31 3.46
CA ALA A 114 19.51 9.23 4.56
C ALA A 114 20.81 8.84 5.29
N THR A 115 21.14 7.55 5.38
CA THR A 115 22.42 7.08 5.94
C THR A 115 23.57 7.53 5.07
N LEU A 116 23.48 7.33 3.76
CA LEU A 116 24.50 7.79 2.81
C LEU A 116 24.69 9.30 2.87
N THR A 117 23.61 10.09 2.95
CA THR A 117 23.73 11.54 3.09
C THR A 117 24.39 11.92 4.42
N THR A 118 24.00 11.29 5.52
CA THR A 118 24.59 11.54 6.84
C THR A 118 26.09 11.25 6.84
N LEU A 119 26.51 10.12 6.26
CA LEU A 119 27.92 9.77 6.11
C LEU A 119 28.67 10.76 5.21
N ALA A 120 28.06 11.22 4.12
CA ALA A 120 28.65 12.23 3.25
C ALA A 120 28.85 13.57 3.99
N ILE A 121 27.88 13.98 4.80
CA ILE A 121 28.02 15.16 5.68
C ILE A 121 29.20 14.97 6.63
N PHE A 122 29.26 13.84 7.34
CA PHE A 122 30.37 13.55 8.26
C PHE A 122 31.75 13.54 7.58
N SER A 123 31.85 13.03 6.34
CA SER A 123 33.13 12.99 5.60
C SER A 123 33.71 14.35 5.23
N VAL A 124 32.92 15.42 5.29
CA VAL A 124 33.39 16.78 5.04
C VAL A 124 33.96 17.42 6.31
N TYR A 125 33.52 16.97 7.49
CA TYR A 125 33.95 17.52 8.78
C TYR A 125 35.17 16.81 9.39
N LEU A 126 35.55 15.64 8.85
CA LEU A 126 36.74 14.86 9.22
C LEU A 126 37.90 15.13 8.26
#